data_AF-A0A433PV45-F1
#
_entry.id   AF-A0A433PV45-F1
#
_cell.length_a   1.000
_cell.length_b   1.000
_cell.length_c   1.000
_cell.angle_alpha   90.00
_cell.angle_beta   90.00
_cell.angle_gamma   90.00
#
_symmetry.space_group_name_H-M   'P 1'
#
loop_
_entity.id
_entity.type
_entity.pdbx_description
1 polymer ?
#
loop_
_entity_poly.entity_id
_entity_poly.type
_entity_poly.pdbx_seq_one_letter_code
_entity_poly.pdbx_strand_id
1 'polypeptide(L)'
;MSNIVSLFCLVRGESPQRAFKVRISKRNNVSDLKDLIKEKKTPRFNDIAADELTLWKVNIPIPTDDDEEEALANLTLEDNEKEGVQELVPT
;
A
#
# COMPACT_ATOMS: atom_id res chain seq x y z
N MET A 1 -10.39 23.36 2.90
CA MET A 1 -10.54 21.89 2.78
C MET A 1 -9.21 21.23 3.12
N SER A 2 -9.20 20.12 3.86
CA SER A 2 -7.96 19.40 4.17
C SER A 2 -7.41 18.77 2.88
N ASN A 3 -6.13 19.02 2.59
CA ASN A 3 -5.41 18.36 1.50
C ASN A 3 -4.79 17.03 1.94
N ILE A 4 -5.02 16.58 3.18
CA ILE A 4 -4.40 15.35 3.70
C ILE A 4 -5.38 14.18 3.52
N VAL A 5 -4.90 13.11 2.91
CA VAL A 5 -5.59 11.81 2.84
C VAL A 5 -4.95 10.82 3.79
N SER A 6 -5.72 9.81 4.18
CA SER A 6 -5.23 8.66 4.92
C SER A 6 -5.24 7.44 4.02
N LEU A 7 -4.10 6.76 3.95
CA LEU A 7 -3.93 5.50 3.25
C LEU A 7 -3.67 4.42 4.29
N PHE A 8 -4.28 3.25 4.10
CA PHE A 8 -3.94 2.06 4.86
C PHE A 8 -3.06 1.20 3.96
N CYS A 9 -1.86 0.90 4.44
CA CYS A 9 -0.85 0.15 3.72
C CYS A 9 -0.74 -1.25 4.33
N LEU A 10 -0.73 -2.27 3.49
CA LEU A 10 -0.51 -3.66 3.87
C LEU A 10 0.79 -4.15 3.21
N VAL A 11 1.61 -4.86 3.96
CA VAL A 11 2.79 -5.53 3.39
C VAL A 11 2.34 -6.87 2.83
N ARG A 12 2.68 -7.16 1.58
CA ARG A 12 2.33 -8.44 0.93
C ARG A 12 2.75 -9.62 1.81
N GLY A 13 1.82 -10.55 2.02
CA GLY A 13 2.03 -11.76 2.84
C GLY A 13 1.89 -11.52 4.36
N GLU A 14 1.59 -10.31 4.82
CA GLU A 14 1.16 -10.08 6.20
C GLU A 14 -0.37 -10.14 6.33
N SER A 15 -0.82 -10.51 7.53
CA SER A 15 -2.23 -10.46 7.89
C SER A 15 -2.79 -9.03 7.77
N PRO A 16 -4.05 -8.85 7.34
CA PRO A 16 -4.69 -7.53 7.18
C PRO A 16 -4.70 -6.72 8.47
N GLN A 17 -4.72 -7.40 9.62
CA GLN A 17 -4.63 -6.79 10.95
C GLN A 17 -3.32 -6.03 11.20
N ARG A 18 -2.26 -6.29 10.41
CA ARG A 18 -0.98 -5.57 10.46
C ARG A 18 -0.93 -4.36 9.53
N ALA A 19 -2.03 -4.07 8.83
CA ALA A 19 -2.15 -2.85 8.03
C ALA A 19 -1.91 -1.62 8.90
N PHE A 20 -1.28 -0.60 8.31
CA PHE A 20 -0.87 0.59 9.03
C PHE A 20 -1.24 1.85 8.27
N LYS A 21 -1.59 2.89 9.01
CA LYS A 21 -2.05 4.15 8.46
C LYS A 21 -0.88 5.07 8.14
N VAL A 22 -0.86 5.59 6.91
CA VAL A 22 0.00 6.69 6.46
C VAL A 22 -0.88 7.90 6.13
N ARG A 23 -0.44 9.10 6.52
CA ARG A 23 -1.11 10.36 6.18
C ARG A 23 -0.23 11.13 5.20
N ILE A 24 -0.80 11.56 4.09
CA ILE A 24 -0.04 12.22 3.02
C ILE A 24 -0.87 13.35 2.41
N SER A 25 -0.22 14.41 1.92
CA SER A 25 -0.90 15.47 1.18
C SER A 25 -1.27 14.99 -0.21
N LYS A 26 -2.44 15.39 -0.74
CA LYS A 26 -2.84 15.19 -2.14
C LYS A 26 -1.91 15.89 -3.14
N ARG A 27 -1.02 16.77 -2.66
CA ARG A 27 0.00 17.45 -3.46
C ARG A 27 1.33 16.70 -3.50
N ASN A 28 1.51 15.69 -2.64
CA ASN A 28 2.70 14.86 -2.64
C ASN A 28 2.58 13.78 -3.72
N ASN A 29 3.74 13.28 -4.16
CA ASN A 29 3.83 12.25 -5.19
C ASN A 29 4.06 10.84 -4.60
N VAL A 30 4.27 9.86 -5.47
CA VAL A 30 4.51 8.47 -5.07
C VAL A 30 5.85 8.31 -4.34
N SER A 31 6.87 9.09 -4.69
CA SER A 31 8.17 9.07 -4.01
C SER A 31 8.05 9.52 -2.55
N ASP A 32 7.35 10.63 -2.30
CA ASP A 32 7.03 11.10 -0.95
C ASP A 32 6.27 10.03 -0.14
N LEU A 33 5.36 9.29 -0.80
CA LEU A 33 4.63 8.19 -0.16
C LEU A 33 5.56 7.04 0.24
N LYS A 34 6.50 6.67 -0.63
CA LYS A 34 7.50 5.63 -0.34
C LYS A 34 8.37 6.01 0.87
N ASP A 35 8.81 7.26 0.95
CA ASP A 35 9.57 7.77 2.10
C ASP A 35 8.78 7.68 3.41
N LEU A 36 7.52 8.12 3.39
CA LEU A 36 6.63 8.05 4.56
C LEU A 36 6.37 6.59 5.00
N ILE A 37 6.22 5.66 4.06
CA ILE A 37 6.04 4.24 4.35
C ILE A 37 7.30 3.66 5.00
N LYS A 38 8.49 3.97 4.45
CA LYS A 38 9.77 3.53 5.01
C LYS A 38 9.95 4.05 6.43
N GLU A 39 9.76 5.35 6.65
CA GLU A 39 9.85 5.97 7.97
C GLU A 39 8.92 5.28 8.97
N LYS A 40 7.66 5.04 8.58
CA LYS A 40 6.63 4.42 9.42
C LYS A 40 6.94 2.98 9.83
N LYS A 41 7.75 2.26 9.06
CA LYS A 41 8.14 0.87 9.30
C LYS A 41 9.55 0.71 9.86
N THR A 42 10.24 1.79 10.19
CA THR A 42 11.50 1.76 10.96
C THR A 42 11.32 0.93 12.25
N PRO A 43 12.25 0.01 12.57
CA PRO A 43 13.50 -0.27 11.88
C PRO A 43 13.40 -1.34 10.78
N ARG A 44 12.23 -1.95 10.57
CA ARG A 44 12.04 -3.10 9.67
C ARG A 44 12.47 -2.82 8.22
N PHE A 45 12.30 -1.58 7.75
CA PHE A 45 12.67 -1.16 6.39
C PHE A 45 13.95 -0.31 6.33
N ASN A 46 14.79 -0.32 7.38
CA ASN A 46 16.02 0.49 7.39
C ASN A 46 16.98 0.12 6.26
N ASP A 47 17.09 -1.18 5.97
CA ASP A 47 18.02 -1.74 4.98
C ASP A 47 17.47 -1.71 3.53
N ILE A 48 16.25 -1.21 3.33
CA ILE A 48 15.61 -1.13 2.01
C ILE A 48 15.55 0.35 1.62
N ALA A 49 16.04 0.72 0.43
CA ALA A 49 15.91 2.10 -0.03
C ALA A 49 14.43 2.42 -0.32
N ALA A 50 13.99 3.67 -0.11
CA ALA A 50 12.57 3.99 -0.25
C ALA A 50 12.07 3.76 -1.68
N ASP A 51 12.90 4.09 -2.67
CA ASP A 51 12.64 3.89 -4.10
C ASP A 51 12.54 2.41 -4.52
N GLU A 52 13.19 1.50 -3.79
CA GLU A 52 13.09 0.04 -3.96
C GLU A 52 11.75 -0.54 -3.49
N LEU A 53 10.93 0.22 -2.78
CA LEU A 53 9.58 -0.21 -2.41
C LEU A 53 8.66 -0.23 -3.66
N THR A 54 8.12 -1.39 -4.00
CA THR A 54 7.02 -1.50 -4.96
C THR A 54 5.69 -1.24 -4.25
N LEU A 55 4.94 -0.24 -4.71
CA LEU A 55 3.62 0.10 -4.17
C LEU A 55 2.53 -0.29 -5.14
N TRP A 56 1.50 -0.97 -4.64
CA TRP A 56 0.34 -1.38 -5.41
C TRP A 56 -0.89 -0.64 -4.92
N LYS A 57 -1.61 -0.01 -5.84
CA LYS A 57 -2.97 0.46 -5.61
C LYS A 57 -3.92 -0.66 -5.95
N VAL A 58 -4.69 -1.10 -4.95
CA VAL A 58 -5.65 -2.19 -5.08
C VAL A 58 -7.04 -1.62 -4.85
N ASN A 59 -7.94 -1.85 -5.81
CA ASN A 59 -9.35 -1.48 -5.76
C ASN A 59 -10.21 -2.70 -6.10
N ILE A 60 -10.11 -3.73 -5.25
CA ILE A 60 -10.86 -4.97 -5.37
C ILE A 60 -11.96 -5.04 -4.31
N PRO A 61 -13.07 -5.74 -4.56
CA PRO A 61 -14.00 -6.11 -3.51
C PRO A 61 -13.31 -7.09 -2.56
N ILE A 62 -12.99 -6.63 -1.35
CA ILE A 62 -12.53 -7.49 -0.26
C ILE A 62 -13.79 -7.95 0.49
N PRO A 63 -14.06 -9.28 0.58
CA PRO A 63 -15.17 -9.78 1.38
C PRO A 63 -14.98 -9.36 2.84
N THR A 64 -16.07 -9.01 3.52
CA THR A 64 -16.04 -8.51 4.91
C THR A 64 -16.04 -9.61 5.97
N ASP A 65 -15.97 -10.86 5.52
CA ASP A 65 -16.23 -12.05 6.30
C ASP A 65 -14.91 -12.83 6.47
N ASP A 66 -14.94 -14.07 6.97
CA ASP A 66 -13.72 -14.88 7.21
C ASP A 66 -12.85 -15.09 5.94
N ASP A 67 -13.40 -14.79 4.76
CA ASP A 67 -12.73 -14.88 3.46
C ASP A 67 -11.80 -13.67 3.14
N GLU A 68 -11.75 -12.62 3.98
CA GLU A 68 -10.87 -11.44 3.76
C GLU A 68 -9.39 -11.85 3.64
N GLU A 69 -8.92 -12.68 4.57
CA GLU A 69 -7.52 -13.08 4.62
C GLU A 69 -7.16 -14.00 3.44
N GLU A 70 -8.09 -14.87 3.02
CA GLU A 70 -7.93 -15.71 1.84
C GLU A 70 -7.93 -14.89 0.55
N ALA A 71 -8.82 -13.91 0.41
CA ALA A 71 -8.87 -13.00 -0.73
C ALA A 71 -7.57 -12.20 -0.88
N LEU A 72 -7.00 -11.73 0.23
CA LEU A 72 -5.74 -11.00 0.23
C LEU A 72 -4.52 -11.90 0.03
N ALA A 73 -4.56 -13.16 0.50
CA ALA A 73 -3.51 -14.13 0.27
C ALA A 73 -3.43 -14.56 -1.20
N ASN A 74 -4.59 -14.70 -1.86
CA ASN A 74 -4.70 -15.08 -3.27
C ASN A 74 -4.58 -13.89 -4.23
N LEU A 75 -4.41 -12.66 -3.71
CA LEU A 75 -4.27 -11.47 -4.53
C LEU A 75 -3.00 -11.53 -5.38
N THR A 76 -3.19 -11.56 -6.69
CA THR A 76 -2.11 -11.46 -7.67
C THR A 76 -1.78 -9.99 -7.88
N LEU A 77 -0.55 -9.60 -7.51
CA LEU A 77 -0.04 -8.24 -7.69
C LEU A 77 0.68 -8.15 -9.04
N GLU A 78 -0.13 -8.02 -10.09
CA GLU A 78 0.30 -7.78 -11.47
C GLU A 78 -0.49 -6.60 -12.01
N ASP A 79 0.13 -5.77 -12.85
CA ASP A 79 -0.51 -4.56 -13.37
C ASP A 79 -1.71 -4.96 -14.24
N ASN A 80 -2.90 -4.72 -13.70
CA ASN A 80 -4.16 -5.14 -14.29
C ASN A 80 -5.26 -4.17 -13.86
N GLU A 81 -5.33 -3.04 -14.57
CA GLU A 81 -6.31 -2.00 -14.29
C GLU A 81 -7.76 -2.51 -14.34
N LYS A 82 -8.04 -3.56 -15.15
CA LYS A 82 -9.38 -4.15 -15.25
C LYS A 82 -9.80 -4.86 -13.95
N GLU A 83 -8.85 -5.48 -13.28
CA GLU A 83 -9.03 -6.12 -11.97
C GLU A 83 -8.76 -5.14 -10.81
N GLY A 84 -8.57 -3.85 -11.09
CA GLY A 84 -8.37 -2.83 -10.08
C GLY A 84 -7.01 -2.89 -9.39
N VAL A 85 -6.02 -3.59 -9.95
CA VAL A 85 -4.66 -3.67 -9.44
C VAL A 85 -3.74 -2.84 -10.33
N GLN A 86 -3.06 -1.85 -9.75
CA GLN A 86 -2.17 -0.96 -10.49
C GLN A 86 -0.87 -0.74 -9.73
N GLU A 87 0.27 -0.88 -10.41
CA GLU A 87 1.56 -0.47 -9.83
C GLU A 87 1.67 1.05 -9.79
N LEU A 88 2.02 1.61 -8.63
CA LEU A 88 2.28 3.03 -8.48
C LEU A 88 3.73 3.33 -8.84
N VAL A 89 3.93 3.87 -10.03
CA VAL A 89 5.23 4.34 -10.49
C VAL A 89 5.60 5.69 -9.86
N PRO A 90 6.89 5.93 -9.53
CA PRO A 90 7.35 7.26 -9.10
C PRO A 90 7.02 8.33 -10.15
N THR A 91 6.51 9.48 -9.70
CA THR A 91 6.10 10.64 -10.54
C THR A 91 6.68 11.93 -10.00
#